data_AF-A0A1H0HB08-F1
#
_entry.id   AF-A0A1H0HB08-F1
#
_cell.length_a   1.000
_cell.length_b   1.000
_cell.length_c   1.000
_cell.angle_alpha   90.00
_cell.angle_beta   90.00
_cell.angle_gamma   90.00
#
_symmetry.space_group_name_H-M   'P 1'
#
loop_
_entity.id
_entity.type
_entity.pdbx_description
1 polymer ?
#
loop_
_entity_poly.entity_id
_entity_poly.type
_entity_poly.pdbx_seq_one_letter_code
_entity_poly.pdbx_strand_id
1 'polypeptide(L)' 'MTIKSADSFAAFASLNRYFALIQSSKPTLQQAEEAIICLCEIYGAANEKILLERGDTELIETYKEIKSKIMKEVI' A
#
# COMPACT_ATOMS: atom_id res chain seq x y z
N MET A 1 -14.27 -5.09 12.92
CA MET A 1 -14.08 -3.65 12.68
C MET A 1 -14.58 -3.34 11.29
N THR A 2 -15.61 -2.51 11.17
CA THR A 2 -16.13 -2.02 9.88
C THR A 2 -15.13 -0.98 9.36
N ILE A 3 -14.37 -1.32 8.33
CA ILE A 3 -13.58 -0.34 7.59
C ILE A 3 -14.57 0.69 7.04
N LYS A 4 -14.51 1.93 7.53
CA LYS A 4 -15.38 2.98 7.03
C LYS A 4 -14.88 3.33 5.63
N SER A 5 -15.78 3.42 4.66
CA SER A 5 -15.45 3.74 3.26
C SER A 5 -14.58 4.99 3.09
N ALA A 6 -14.67 5.94 4.03
CA ALA A 6 -13.83 7.12 4.09
C ALA A 6 -12.34 6.82 4.33
N ASP A 7 -12.02 5.82 5.17
CA ASP A 7 -10.64 5.43 5.49
C ASP A 7 -10.00 4.75 4.27
N SER A 8 -10.74 3.88 3.57
CA SER A 8 -10.30 3.29 2.30
C SER A 8 -10.08 4.32 1.20
N PHE A 9 -10.94 5.35 1.13
CA PHE A 9 -10.77 6.43 0.16
C PHE A 9 -9.52 7.28 0.45
N ALA A 10 -9.27 7.60 1.72
CA ALA A 10 -8.07 8.31 2.14
C ALA A 10 -6.80 7.51 1.82
N ALA A 11 -6.79 6.20 2.11
CA ALA A 11 -5.70 5.30 1.77
C ALA A 11 -5.44 5.25 0.26
N PHE A 12 -6.50 5.15 -0.54
CA PHE A 12 -6.40 5.19 -2.01
C PHE A 12 -5.83 6.53 -2.52
N ALA A 13 -6.30 7.66 -1.99
CA ALA A 13 -5.79 8.98 -2.35
C ALA A 13 -4.30 9.15 -1.96
N SER A 14 -3.89 8.63 -0.80
CA SER A 14 -2.48 8.63 -0.37
C SER A 14 -1.60 7.77 -1.27
N LEU A 15 -2.06 6.57 -1.63
CA LEU A 15 -1.32 5.68 -2.54
C LEU A 15 -1.17 6.30 -3.94
N ASN A 16 -2.21 6.95 -4.46
CA ASN A 16 -2.12 7.67 -5.74
C ASN A 16 -1.15 8.85 -5.68
N ARG A 17 -1.13 9.60 -4.57
CA ARG A 17 -0.15 10.67 -4.35
C ARG A 17 1.28 10.14 -4.37
N TYR A 18 1.52 8.98 -3.76
CA TYR A 18 2.82 8.32 -3.82
C TYR A 18 3.23 7.95 -5.25
N PHE A 19 2.32 7.36 -6.05
CA PHE A 19 2.63 7.06 -7.45
C PHE A 19 2.89 8.29 -8.31
N ALA A 20 2.19 9.41 -8.05
CA ALA A 20 2.49 10.69 -8.69
C ALA A 20 3.87 11.24 -8.26
N LEU A 21 4.26 11.03 -6.99
CA LEU A 21 5.57 11.42 -6.48
C LEU A 21 6.69 10.70 -7.21
N ILE A 22 6.58 9.37 -7.42
CA ILE A 22 7.55 8.57 -8.18
C ILE A 22 7.82 9.14 -9.58
N GLN A 23 6.80 9.69 -10.24
CA GLN A 23 6.95 10.26 -11.59
C GLN A 23 7.75 11.56 -11.61
N SER A 24 7.84 12.26 -10.48
CA SER A 24 8.49 13.58 -10.36
C SER A 24 9.79 13.56 -9.57
N SER A 25 9.95 12.58 -8.68
CA SER A 25 11.10 12.46 -7.78
C SER A 25 11.20 11.03 -7.24
N LYS A 26 12.38 10.65 -6.74
CA LYS A 26 12.51 9.37 -6.05
C LYS A 26 12.05 9.50 -4.59
N PRO A 27 11.05 8.72 -4.14
CA PRO A 27 10.56 8.77 -2.77
C PRO A 27 11.60 8.29 -1.75
N THR A 28 11.45 8.74 -0.51
CA THR A 28 12.22 8.23 0.63
C THR A 28 11.70 6.87 1.09
N LEU A 29 12.50 6.15 1.88
CA LEU A 29 12.08 4.89 2.49
C LEU A 29 10.81 5.06 3.32
N GLN A 30 10.72 6.14 4.11
CA GLN A 30 9.54 6.43 4.92
C GLN A 30 8.28 6.61 4.06
N GLN A 31 8.39 7.32 2.93
CA GLN A 31 7.26 7.51 2.02
C GLN A 31 6.81 6.19 1.38
N ALA A 32 7.74 5.29 1.09
CA ALA A 32 7.43 3.94 0.61
C ALA A 32 6.73 3.09 1.67
N GLU A 33 7.18 3.16 2.93
CA GLU A 33 6.54 2.47 4.05
C GLU A 33 5.11 2.97 4.28
N GLU A 34 4.89 4.29 4.24
CA GLU A 34 3.56 4.89 4.32
C GLU A 34 2.65 4.43 3.18
N ALA A 35 3.18 4.31 1.95
CA ALA A 35 2.44 3.78 0.81
C ALA A 35 2.07 2.30 0.99
N ILE A 36 2.94 1.49 1.59
CA ILE A 36 2.66 0.08 1.91
C ILE A 36 1.56 -0.05 2.96
N ILE A 37 1.54 0.84 3.96
CA ILE A 37 0.45 0.87 4.96
C ILE A 37 -0.88 1.18 4.27
N CYS A 38 -0.92 2.22 3.43
CA CYS A 38 -2.11 2.55 2.65
C CYS A 38 -2.57 1.38 1.76
N LEU A 39 -1.62 0.65 1.16
CA LEU A 39 -1.92 -0.54 0.36
C LEU A 39 -2.57 -1.64 1.21
N CYS A 40 -2.11 -1.88 2.44
CA CYS A 40 -2.73 -2.84 3.36
C CYS A 40 -4.16 -2.42 3.68
N GLU A 41 -4.40 -1.14 3.97
CA GLU A 41 -5.71 -0.59 4.29
C GLU A 41 -6.70 -0.70 3.12
N ILE A 42 -6.25 -0.52 1.88
CA ILE A 42 -7.07 -0.71 0.66
C ILE A 42 -7.53 -2.16 0.56
N TYR A 43 -6.65 -3.12 0.84
CA TYR A 43 -7.04 -4.54 0.93
C TYR A 43 -7.77 -4.87 2.24
N GLY A 44 -8.01 -3.88 3.10
CA GLY A 44 -8.76 -3.99 4.33
C GLY A 44 -8.01 -4.61 5.50
N ALA A 45 -6.69 -4.71 5.43
CA ALA A 45 -5.83 -5.18 6.51
C ALA A 45 -5.16 -4.01 7.24
N ALA A 46 -5.03 -4.10 8.56
CA ALA A 46 -4.39 -3.04 9.34
C ALA A 46 -2.85 -3.02 9.20
N ASN A 47 -2.25 -4.11 8.71
CA ASN A 47 -0.83 -4.22 8.42
C ASN A 47 -0.55 -5.43 7.51
N GLU A 48 0.69 -5.53 7.04
CA GLU A 48 1.16 -6.60 6.16
C GLU A 48 0.98 -7.99 6.80
N LYS A 49 1.27 -8.14 8.09
CA LYS A 49 1.13 -9.45 8.76
C LYS A 49 -0.31 -9.96 8.69
N ILE A 50 -1.28 -9.11 9.03
CA ILE A 50 -2.71 -9.46 8.96
C ILE A 50 -3.13 -9.75 7.52
N LEU A 51 -2.58 -9.03 6.54
CA LEU A 51 -2.88 -9.26 5.13
C LEU A 51 -2.41 -10.66 4.68
N LEU A 52 -1.18 -11.03 5.03
CA LEU A 52 -0.58 -12.32 4.68
C LEU A 52 -1.26 -13.51 5.38
N GLU A 53 -1.90 -13.30 6.52
CA GLU A 53 -2.64 -14.32 7.27
C GLU A 53 -4.03 -14.63 6.68
N ARG A 54 -4.55 -13.83 5.73
CA ARG A 54 -5.90 -14.01 5.16
C ARG A 54 -6.08 -15.23 4.26
N GLY A 55 -4.99 -15.84 3.81
CA GLY A 55 -5.02 -17.05 2.98
C GLY A 55 -5.49 -16.86 1.53
N ASP A 56 -5.89 -15.64 1.13
CA ASP A 56 -6.21 -15.31 -0.26
C ASP A 56 -4.90 -15.12 -1.06
N THR A 57 -4.54 -16.15 -1.84
CA THR A 57 -3.25 -16.21 -2.53
C THR A 57 -3.15 -15.16 -3.64
N GLU A 58 -4.23 -14.91 -4.39
CA GLU A 58 -4.24 -13.93 -5.48
C GLU A 58 -4.06 -12.50 -4.94
N LEU A 59 -4.77 -12.18 -3.85
CA LEU A 59 -4.63 -10.90 -3.17
C LEU A 59 -3.22 -10.72 -2.58
N ILE A 60 -2.65 -11.77 -1.98
CA ILE A 60 -1.30 -11.74 -1.42
C ILE A 60 -0.24 -11.55 -2.53
N GLU A 61 -0.40 -12.22 -3.66
CA GLU A 61 0.50 -12.08 -4.81
C GLU A 61 0.44 -10.66 -5.40
N THR A 62 -0.77 -10.15 -5.61
CA THR A 62 -0.99 -8.78 -6.09
C THR A 62 -0.38 -7.75 -5.13
N TYR A 63 -0.57 -7.93 -3.82
CA TYR A 63 0.07 -7.11 -2.80
C TYR A 63 1.60 -7.13 -2.91
N LYS A 64 2.20 -8.33 -2.99
CA LYS A 64 3.66 -8.49 -3.10
C LYS A 64 4.22 -7.83 -4.35
N GLU A 65 3.52 -7.94 -5.48
CA GLU A 65 3.93 -7.30 -6.73
C GLU A 65 3.94 -5.77 -6.59
N ILE A 66 2.86 -5.19 -6.06
CA ILE A 66 2.74 -3.75 -5.88
C ILE A 66 3.77 -3.25 -4.84
N LYS A 67 3.94 -3.95 -3.72
CA LYS A 67 4.97 -3.64 -2.72
C LYS A 67 6.37 -3.66 -3.34
N SER A 68 6.67 -4.62 -4.19
CA SER A 68 7.96 -4.68 -4.90
C SER A 68 8.16 -3.45 -5.80
N LYS A 69 7.11 -3.00 -6.51
CA LYS A 69 7.17 -1.78 -7.32
C LYS A 69 7.43 -0.55 -6.46
N ILE A 70 6.73 -0.40 -5.34
CA ILE A 70 6.94 0.70 -4.38
C ILE A 70 8.40 0.73 -3.88
N MET A 71 8.92 -0.40 -3.41
CA MET A 71 10.25 -0.46 -2.80
C MET A 71 11.40 -0.26 -3.80
N LYS A 72 11.19 -0.47 -5.09
CA LYS A 72 12.20 -0.26 -6.14
C LYS A 72 12.48 1.22 -6.42
N GLU A 73 11.56 2.10 -6.08
CA GLU A 73 11.64 3.53 -6.39
C GLU A 73 12.31 4.35 -5.28
N VAL A 74 12.64 3.71 -4.16
CA VAL A 74 13.24 4.33 -2.97
C VAL A 74 14.69 4.78 -3.24
N ILE A 75 15.09 5.94 -2.68
CA ILE A 75 16.49 6.41 -2.66
C ILE A 75 17.34 5.78 -1.56
#